data_AF-A0A948X6N6-F1
#
_entry.id   AF-A0A948X6N6-F1
#
_cell.length_a   1.000
_cell.length_b   1.000
_cell.length_c   1.000
_cell.angle_alpha   90.00
_cell.angle_beta   90.00
_cell.angle_gamma   90.00
#
_symmetry.space_group_name_H-M   'P 1'
#
loop_
_entity.id
_entity.type
_entity.pdbx_description
1 polymer ?
#
loop_
_entity_poly.entity_id
_entity_poly.type
_entity_poly.pdbx_seq_one_letter_code
_entity_poly.pdbx_strand_id
1 'polypeptide(L)'
;MPHTHRRSTLWSLLAFLGLTLPWLNPFAPGPTPTVLPWLMALVGLACVLPWAAQARAAQLGALAASAWLLAALLSAVLGLLQYFGVSSAFAPWVNPTDLGQAYANLRQRNQFATLTNIGLAALLWWQAQGFATPRLMPTSTTPRQAARPAWQMEAALAAAVLLALGNAASSSRTGAVQLLLLTLLATLWRVPGSGWRQSALGLMLTAVLAYAGAALALPLLLGQDLQAVGMLARLQQGDSACASRLTLWANVLHLIAQRPWLGWGWGELDYAHFITLYPGLRFCAILDNAHNLPLHLAVELGLPLALAVCSAGLWLMVRAKPWRERDATRQLAWSVLAVILLHSLLEYPLWYGPFQVAAGLSVLLLWRKPAGGVRFFNNNFKPFRPISHVLPILFAIVIMVIAAYAAWDYQRVSQLYLSPKLRAPAYRVQPLAKITSSWLFQDQLRFAKLTTTALTPANAAQLHQQALALLHFSPEPRVIDKLIDSAMLLGHFEQAQFYRLRYRAAFPESAPGG
;
A
#
# COMPACT_ATOMS: atom_id res chain seq x y z
N MET A 1 -13.15 5.62 -41.17
CA MET A 1 -12.96 6.24 -39.84
C MET A 1 -13.60 5.55 -38.61
N PRO A 2 -14.25 4.35 -38.65
CA PRO A 2 -14.77 3.71 -37.42
C PRO A 2 -13.72 2.95 -36.59
N HIS A 3 -12.60 2.51 -37.19
CA HIS A 3 -11.57 1.72 -36.49
C HIS A 3 -10.73 2.50 -35.46
N THR A 4 -10.55 3.81 -35.64
CA THR A 4 -9.77 4.66 -34.73
C THR A 4 -10.53 4.96 -33.44
N HIS A 5 -11.85 5.16 -33.53
CA HIS A 5 -12.71 5.40 -32.36
C HIS A 5 -12.82 4.16 -31.45
N ARG A 6 -13.00 2.97 -32.02
CA ARG A 6 -13.12 1.72 -31.25
C ARG A 6 -11.86 1.38 -30.45
N ARG A 7 -10.68 1.71 -30.99
CA ARG A 7 -9.38 1.50 -30.31
C ARG A 7 -9.24 2.41 -29.08
N SER A 8 -9.63 3.68 -29.17
CA SER A 8 -9.55 4.63 -28.04
C SER A 8 -10.40 4.21 -26.82
N THR A 9 -11.59 3.65 -27.06
CA THR A 9 -12.49 3.18 -26.01
C THR A 9 -11.94 1.94 -25.28
N LEU A 10 -11.31 1.01 -26.00
CA LEU A 10 -10.72 -0.18 -25.37
C LEU A 10 -9.55 0.19 -24.46
N TRP A 11 -8.64 1.07 -24.90
CA TRP A 11 -7.48 1.49 -24.10
C TRP A 11 -7.89 2.26 -22.84
N SER A 12 -8.93 3.10 -22.92
CA SER A 12 -9.45 3.79 -21.74
C SER A 12 -10.10 2.84 -20.74
N LEU A 13 -10.83 1.82 -21.22
CA LEU A 13 -11.38 0.77 -20.35
C LEU A 13 -10.27 -0.05 -19.67
N LEU A 14 -9.24 -0.46 -20.41
CA LEU A 14 -8.09 -1.19 -19.85
C LEU A 14 -7.35 -0.35 -18.80
N ALA A 15 -7.12 0.93 -19.07
CA ALA A 15 -6.50 1.83 -18.11
C ALA A 15 -7.37 2.02 -16.86
N PHE A 16 -8.69 2.13 -17.02
CA PHE A 16 -9.64 2.25 -15.90
C PHE A 16 -9.61 0.99 -15.02
N LEU A 17 -9.72 -0.20 -15.63
CA LEU A 17 -9.65 -1.48 -14.92
C LEU A 17 -8.28 -1.67 -14.26
N GLY A 18 -7.20 -1.27 -14.95
CA GLY A 18 -5.84 -1.31 -14.42
C GLY A 18 -5.64 -0.45 -13.16
N LEU A 19 -6.40 0.62 -12.99
CA LEU A 19 -6.38 1.44 -11.77
C LEU A 19 -7.37 0.99 -10.70
N THR A 20 -8.40 0.22 -11.07
CA THR A 20 -9.48 -0.17 -10.15
C THR A 20 -9.22 -1.53 -9.53
N LEU A 21 -8.91 -2.54 -10.34
CA LEU A 21 -8.80 -3.95 -9.91
C LEU A 21 -7.72 -4.21 -8.85
N PRO A 22 -6.53 -3.56 -8.86
CA PRO A 22 -5.52 -3.80 -7.83
C PRO A 22 -6.01 -3.51 -6.40
N TRP A 23 -6.96 -2.58 -6.22
CA TRP A 23 -7.56 -2.27 -4.92
C TRP A 23 -8.59 -3.29 -4.45
N LEU A 24 -9.18 -4.03 -5.39
CA LEU A 24 -10.28 -4.96 -5.15
C LEU A 24 -9.82 -6.43 -5.10
N ASN A 25 -8.55 -6.71 -5.38
CA ASN A 25 -8.01 -8.05 -5.45
C ASN A 25 -8.16 -8.81 -4.11
N PRO A 26 -8.93 -9.91 -4.05
CA PRO A 26 -9.05 -10.69 -2.81
C PRO A 26 -7.88 -11.64 -2.57
N PHE A 27 -7.08 -11.94 -3.61
CA PHE A 27 -6.14 -13.06 -3.58
C PHE A 27 -4.75 -12.64 -3.08
N ALA A 28 -4.29 -13.30 -2.02
CA ALA A 28 -2.98 -13.09 -1.41
C ALA A 28 -2.36 -14.43 -0.95
N PRO A 29 -2.05 -15.36 -1.88
CA PRO A 29 -1.51 -16.67 -1.53
C PRO A 29 -0.09 -16.55 -0.96
N GLY A 30 0.27 -17.44 -0.03
CA GLY A 30 1.64 -17.59 0.46
C GLY A 30 2.60 -18.18 -0.60
N PRO A 31 3.92 -18.20 -0.32
CA PRO A 31 4.57 -17.84 0.94
C PRO A 31 4.69 -16.34 1.21
N THR A 32 4.54 -15.49 0.19
CA THR A 32 4.66 -14.03 0.30
C THR A 32 3.36 -13.36 -0.17
N PRO A 33 2.39 -13.11 0.75
CA PRO A 33 1.03 -12.70 0.39
C PRO A 33 0.93 -11.40 -0.44
N THR A 34 1.95 -10.55 -0.41
CA THR A 34 2.00 -9.26 -1.12
C THR A 34 2.33 -9.39 -2.61
N VAL A 35 2.89 -10.52 -3.06
CA VAL A 35 3.39 -10.68 -4.44
C VAL A 35 2.25 -10.56 -5.46
N LEU A 36 1.16 -11.28 -5.27
CA LEU A 36 0.04 -11.25 -6.23
C LEU A 36 -0.63 -9.86 -6.32
N PRO A 37 -0.96 -9.18 -5.21
CA PRO A 37 -1.38 -7.78 -5.24
C PRO A 37 -0.39 -6.85 -5.97
N TRP A 38 0.91 -7.05 -5.77
CA TRP A 38 1.94 -6.25 -6.43
C TRP A 38 2.00 -6.50 -7.95
N LEU A 39 1.91 -7.75 -8.39
CA LEU A 39 1.82 -8.12 -9.80
C LEU A 39 0.57 -7.53 -10.48
N MET A 40 -0.57 -7.53 -9.80
CA MET A 40 -1.78 -6.89 -10.32
C MET A 40 -1.61 -5.39 -10.48
N ALA A 41 -0.94 -4.72 -9.55
CA ALA A 41 -0.62 -3.30 -9.67
C ALA A 41 0.34 -3.02 -10.84
N LEU A 42 1.34 -3.88 -11.07
CA LEU A 42 2.25 -3.76 -12.22
C LEU A 42 1.53 -3.92 -13.55
N VAL A 43 0.70 -4.96 -13.69
CA VAL A 43 -0.10 -5.19 -14.89
C VAL A 43 -1.06 -4.01 -15.11
N GLY A 44 -1.70 -3.53 -14.04
CA GLY A 44 -2.53 -2.34 -14.08
C GLY A 44 -1.77 -1.09 -14.56
N LEU A 45 -0.56 -0.87 -14.05
CA LEU A 45 0.31 0.21 -14.50
C LEU A 45 0.68 0.07 -15.98
N ALA A 46 1.01 -1.15 -16.44
CA ALA A 46 1.31 -1.42 -17.85
C ALA A 46 0.11 -1.12 -18.77
N CYS A 47 -1.13 -1.36 -18.31
CA CYS A 47 -2.34 -0.96 -19.05
C CYS A 47 -2.52 0.57 -19.10
N VAL A 48 -2.10 1.28 -18.05
CA VAL A 48 -2.29 2.73 -17.91
C VAL A 48 -1.26 3.53 -18.69
N LEU A 49 0.01 3.09 -18.73
CA LEU A 49 1.12 3.86 -19.32
C LEU A 49 0.91 4.26 -20.79
N PRO A 50 0.53 3.36 -21.72
CA PRO A 50 0.33 3.72 -23.13
C PRO A 50 -0.80 4.71 -23.35
N TRP A 51 -1.86 4.59 -22.55
CA TRP A 51 -3.00 5.51 -22.60
C TRP A 51 -2.65 6.86 -21.97
N ALA A 52 -2.03 6.86 -20.79
CA ALA A 52 -1.64 8.06 -20.06
C ALA A 52 -0.68 8.94 -20.86
N ALA A 53 0.21 8.34 -21.67
CA ALA A 53 1.13 9.07 -22.54
C ALA A 53 0.42 9.93 -23.60
N GLN A 54 -0.79 9.54 -24.03
CA GLN A 54 -1.58 10.24 -25.03
C GLN A 54 -2.67 11.12 -24.40
N ALA A 55 -3.07 10.80 -23.16
CA ALA A 55 -4.11 11.50 -22.43
C ALA A 55 -3.68 12.91 -21.99
N ARG A 56 -4.60 13.87 -22.08
CA ARG A 56 -4.44 15.19 -21.44
C ARG A 56 -4.47 15.05 -19.92
N ALA A 57 -3.86 15.99 -19.20
CA ALA A 57 -3.86 15.99 -17.73
C ALA A 57 -5.28 15.87 -17.13
N ALA A 58 -6.26 16.58 -17.69
CA ALA A 58 -7.66 16.50 -17.26
C ALA A 58 -8.29 15.11 -17.50
N GLN A 59 -7.95 14.43 -18.60
CA GLN A 59 -8.44 13.08 -18.89
C GLN A 59 -7.84 12.07 -17.93
N LEU A 60 -6.52 12.18 -17.66
CA LEU A 60 -5.85 11.33 -16.69
C LEU A 60 -6.39 11.54 -15.28
N GLY A 61 -6.64 12.79 -14.88
CA GLY A 61 -7.30 13.12 -13.63
C GLY A 61 -8.69 12.50 -13.51
N ALA A 62 -9.50 12.58 -14.57
CA ALA A 62 -10.82 11.97 -14.63
C ALA A 62 -10.77 10.44 -14.49
N LEU A 63 -9.86 9.79 -15.23
CA LEU A 63 -9.68 8.34 -15.16
C LEU A 63 -9.30 7.90 -13.75
N ALA A 64 -8.28 8.55 -13.15
CA ALA A 64 -7.80 8.23 -11.82
C ALA A 64 -8.86 8.47 -10.75
N ALA A 65 -9.52 9.64 -10.76
CA ALA A 65 -10.61 9.95 -9.83
C ALA A 65 -11.75 8.93 -9.93
N SER A 66 -12.17 8.58 -11.14
CA SER A 66 -13.25 7.61 -11.35
C SER A 66 -12.88 6.22 -10.85
N ALA A 67 -11.67 5.75 -11.18
CA ALA A 67 -11.19 4.42 -10.78
C ALA A 67 -11.06 4.32 -9.26
N TRP A 68 -10.44 5.31 -8.62
CA TRP A 68 -10.27 5.33 -7.17
C TRP A 68 -11.59 5.50 -6.42
N LEU A 69 -12.50 6.34 -6.92
CA LEU A 69 -13.84 6.49 -6.33
C LEU A 69 -14.61 5.17 -6.41
N LEU A 70 -14.63 4.51 -7.57
CA LEU A 70 -15.30 3.21 -7.71
C LEU A 70 -14.67 2.16 -6.80
N ALA A 71 -13.35 2.04 -6.78
CA ALA A 71 -12.64 1.11 -5.92
C ALA A 71 -12.95 1.34 -4.44
N ALA A 72 -12.98 2.61 -4.00
CA ALA A 72 -13.27 2.98 -2.62
C ALA A 72 -14.74 2.71 -2.24
N LEU A 73 -15.70 3.01 -3.11
CA LEU A 73 -17.12 2.73 -2.87
C LEU A 73 -17.39 1.22 -2.78
N LEU A 74 -16.86 0.44 -3.72
CA LEU A 74 -16.98 -1.02 -3.68
C LEU A 74 -16.32 -1.58 -2.41
N SER A 75 -15.11 -1.10 -2.08
CA SER A 75 -14.42 -1.52 -0.85
C SER A 75 -15.19 -1.13 0.42
N ALA A 76 -15.88 0.02 0.43
CA ALA A 76 -16.72 0.43 1.55
C ALA A 76 -17.89 -0.56 1.76
N VAL A 77 -18.55 -0.98 0.69
CA VAL A 77 -19.59 -2.03 0.74
C VAL A 77 -19.00 -3.35 1.26
N LEU A 78 -17.86 -3.79 0.70
CA LEU A 78 -17.19 -5.00 1.15
C LEU A 78 -16.81 -4.95 2.64
N GLY A 79 -16.32 -3.80 3.11
CA GLY A 79 -15.97 -3.56 4.50
C GLY A 79 -17.19 -3.61 5.43
N LEU A 80 -18.34 -3.11 5.00
CA LEU A 80 -19.58 -3.22 5.78
C LEU A 80 -20.11 -4.67 5.82
N LEU A 81 -20.05 -5.40 4.71
CA LEU A 81 -20.39 -6.84 4.69
C LEU A 81 -19.49 -7.65 5.63
N GLN A 82 -18.20 -7.30 5.68
CA GLN A 82 -17.24 -7.85 6.65
C GLN A 82 -17.62 -7.52 8.09
N TYR A 83 -17.89 -6.24 8.37
CA TYR A 83 -18.21 -5.75 9.71
C TYR A 83 -19.39 -6.49 10.33
N PHE A 84 -20.43 -6.78 9.53
CA PHE A 84 -21.62 -7.51 9.96
C PHE A 84 -21.53 -9.04 9.82
N GLY A 85 -20.34 -9.59 9.52
CA GLY A 85 -20.11 -11.04 9.48
C GLY A 85 -20.70 -11.77 8.26
N VAL A 86 -21.11 -11.05 7.22
CA VAL A 86 -21.74 -11.62 6.00
C VAL A 86 -20.70 -11.97 4.92
N SER A 87 -19.43 -11.55 5.10
CA SER A 87 -18.38 -11.71 4.09
C SER A 87 -18.10 -13.15 3.65
N SER A 88 -18.31 -14.14 4.51
CA SER A 88 -18.09 -15.56 4.20
C SER A 88 -18.98 -16.08 3.08
N ALA A 89 -20.19 -15.53 2.92
CA ALA A 89 -21.12 -15.90 1.85
C ALA A 89 -20.61 -15.51 0.45
N PHE A 90 -19.63 -14.60 0.37
CA PHE A 90 -19.07 -14.10 -0.88
C PHE A 90 -17.65 -14.62 -1.15
N ALA A 91 -17.21 -15.64 -0.41
CA ALA A 91 -15.92 -16.29 -0.67
C ALA A 91 -15.90 -16.92 -2.08
N PRO A 92 -14.77 -16.87 -2.82
CA PRO A 92 -13.47 -16.30 -2.44
C PRO A 92 -13.29 -14.80 -2.79
N TRP A 93 -14.34 -14.14 -3.27
CA TRP A 93 -14.26 -12.78 -3.83
C TRP A 93 -14.19 -11.67 -2.76
N VAL A 94 -14.60 -11.99 -1.54
CA VAL A 94 -14.46 -11.14 -0.35
C VAL A 94 -13.67 -11.91 0.69
N ASN A 95 -12.62 -11.28 1.23
CA ASN A 95 -11.84 -11.89 2.29
C ASN A 95 -12.69 -12.03 3.56
N PRO A 96 -12.74 -13.22 4.19
CA PRO A 96 -13.44 -13.40 5.45
C PRO A 96 -12.71 -12.66 6.57
N THR A 97 -13.47 -12.26 7.59
CA THR A 97 -12.96 -11.64 8.82
C THR A 97 -13.94 -11.88 9.97
N ASP A 98 -13.49 -11.63 11.18
CA ASP A 98 -14.32 -11.76 12.38
C ASP A 98 -15.35 -10.62 12.46
N LEU A 99 -16.46 -10.88 13.17
CA LEU A 99 -17.50 -9.90 13.41
C LEU A 99 -16.93 -8.60 14.02
N GLY A 100 -17.39 -7.43 13.53
CA GLY A 100 -16.93 -6.13 13.98
C GLY A 100 -15.57 -5.69 13.42
N GLN A 101 -14.98 -6.45 12.50
CA GLN A 101 -13.76 -6.06 11.79
C GLN A 101 -14.05 -5.73 10.32
N ALA A 102 -13.35 -4.73 9.78
CA ALA A 102 -13.46 -4.36 8.37
C ALA A 102 -12.12 -3.91 7.80
N TYR A 103 -11.74 -4.47 6.66
CA TYR A 103 -10.53 -4.09 5.90
C TYR A 103 -10.66 -4.31 4.39
N ALA A 104 -11.88 -4.56 3.90
CA ALA A 104 -12.19 -4.94 2.52
C ALA A 104 -11.25 -6.04 1.99
N ASN A 105 -10.86 -5.97 0.73
CA ASN A 105 -9.89 -6.91 0.15
C ASN A 105 -8.42 -6.48 0.37
N LEU A 106 -8.18 -5.35 1.04
CA LEU A 106 -6.82 -4.87 1.35
C LEU A 106 -6.20 -5.58 2.56
N ARG A 107 -6.99 -6.34 3.35
CA ARG A 107 -6.51 -7.19 4.47
C ARG A 107 -5.76 -6.42 5.56
N GLN A 108 -5.87 -5.09 5.57
CA GLN A 108 -5.26 -4.20 6.55
C GLN A 108 -6.14 -2.95 6.72
N ARG A 109 -6.50 -2.64 7.97
CA ARG A 109 -7.51 -1.62 8.32
C ARG A 109 -7.11 -0.19 7.91
N ASN A 110 -5.85 0.19 8.11
CA ASN A 110 -5.32 1.51 7.75
C ASN A 110 -5.22 1.70 6.22
N GLN A 111 -4.95 0.62 5.47
CA GLN A 111 -4.98 0.66 4.01
C GLN A 111 -6.39 0.89 3.49
N PHE A 112 -7.36 0.15 4.03
CA PHE A 112 -8.77 0.34 3.70
C PHE A 112 -9.25 1.75 4.05
N ALA A 113 -8.95 2.24 5.25
CA ALA A 113 -9.28 3.60 5.65
C ALA A 113 -8.65 4.64 4.71
N THR A 114 -7.39 4.46 4.33
CA THR A 114 -6.73 5.37 3.37
C THR A 114 -7.39 5.35 2.00
N LEU A 115 -7.79 4.18 1.50
CA LEU A 115 -8.54 4.07 0.24
C LEU A 115 -9.87 4.85 0.32
N THR A 116 -10.62 4.76 1.42
CA THR A 116 -11.87 5.52 1.57
C THR A 116 -11.63 7.04 1.53
N ASN A 117 -10.54 7.53 2.12
CA ASN A 117 -10.13 8.93 2.06
C ASN A 117 -9.63 9.34 0.65
N ILE A 118 -8.93 8.47 -0.07
CA ILE A 118 -8.60 8.69 -1.49
C ILE A 118 -9.90 8.80 -2.31
N GLY A 119 -10.90 7.96 -2.03
CA GLY A 119 -12.23 8.03 -2.61
C GLY A 119 -12.93 9.36 -2.33
N LEU A 120 -12.85 9.88 -1.11
CA LEU A 120 -13.38 11.21 -0.76
C LEU A 120 -12.67 12.33 -1.55
N ALA A 121 -11.34 12.27 -1.68
CA ALA A 121 -10.61 13.24 -2.51
C ALA A 121 -11.04 13.18 -3.99
N ALA A 122 -11.27 11.98 -4.52
CA ALA A 122 -11.79 11.79 -5.87
C ALA A 122 -13.24 12.30 -6.04
N LEU A 123 -14.08 12.15 -5.01
CA LEU A 123 -15.43 12.69 -4.99
C LEU A 123 -15.43 14.23 -4.98
N LEU A 124 -14.54 14.85 -4.20
CA LEU A 124 -14.36 16.31 -4.21
C LEU A 124 -13.89 16.82 -5.59
N TRP A 125 -13.03 16.07 -6.26
CA TRP A 125 -12.64 16.37 -7.64
C TRP A 125 -13.84 16.37 -8.58
N TRP A 126 -14.69 15.34 -8.52
CA TRP A 126 -15.92 15.28 -9.33
C TRP A 126 -16.89 16.43 -9.05
N GLN A 127 -17.03 16.81 -7.79
CA GLN A 127 -17.81 17.98 -7.38
C GLN A 127 -17.26 19.29 -7.98
N ALA A 128 -15.93 19.42 -8.03
CA ALA A 128 -15.24 20.57 -8.61
C ALA A 128 -15.43 20.65 -10.13
N GLN A 129 -15.43 19.51 -10.83
CA GLN A 129 -15.74 19.44 -12.26
C GLN A 129 -17.24 19.59 -12.57
N GLY A 130 -18.09 19.60 -11.54
CA GLY A 130 -19.54 19.69 -11.67
C GLY A 130 -20.17 18.47 -12.33
N PHE A 131 -19.59 17.28 -12.14
CA PHE A 131 -20.00 16.02 -12.76
C PHE A 131 -20.13 16.08 -14.30
N ALA A 132 -19.60 17.12 -14.92
CA ALA A 132 -19.46 17.16 -16.36
C ALA A 132 -18.41 16.11 -16.72
N THR A 133 -18.83 15.06 -17.43
CA THR A 133 -17.87 14.20 -18.12
C THR A 133 -16.99 15.11 -18.99
N PRO A 134 -15.66 15.03 -18.91
CA PRO A 134 -14.82 15.69 -19.89
C PRO A 134 -15.21 15.08 -21.24
N ARG A 135 -16.06 15.78 -22.00
CA ARG A 135 -16.50 15.30 -23.31
C ARG A 135 -15.24 15.00 -24.11
N LEU A 136 -15.11 13.76 -24.58
CA LEU A 136 -14.03 13.31 -25.46
C LEU A 136 -14.07 14.01 -26.85
N MET A 137 -14.91 15.02 -27.03
CA MET A 137 -15.10 15.76 -28.28
C MET A 137 -15.15 17.27 -28.05
N PRO A 138 -14.49 18.08 -28.90
CA PRO A 138 -14.66 19.52 -28.91
C PRO A 138 -15.89 19.86 -29.76
N THR A 139 -17.00 20.21 -29.12
CA THR A 139 -18.02 21.04 -29.79
C THR A 139 -18.03 22.41 -29.14
N SER A 140 -17.65 23.40 -29.93
CA SER A 140 -17.77 24.81 -29.63
C SER A 140 -19.23 25.16 -29.39
N THR A 141 -19.56 25.61 -28.18
CA THR A 141 -20.56 26.67 -27.89
C THR A 141 -20.66 26.85 -26.38
N THR A 142 -20.36 28.09 -25.94
CA THR A 142 -20.71 28.77 -24.67
C THR A 142 -21.00 27.94 -23.40
N PRO A 143 -20.29 28.19 -22.27
CA PRO A 143 -20.64 27.57 -20.99
C PRO A 143 -21.90 28.24 -20.42
N ARG A 144 -23.07 27.80 -20.86
CA ARG A 144 -24.31 28.03 -20.10
C ARG A 144 -24.17 27.24 -18.79
N GLN A 145 -24.27 27.94 -17.65
CA GLN A 145 -24.45 27.34 -16.34
C GLN A 145 -25.77 26.56 -16.35
N ALA A 146 -25.75 25.33 -16.87
CA ALA A 146 -26.87 24.43 -16.70
C ALA A 146 -27.00 24.15 -15.19
N ALA A 147 -28.18 24.42 -14.62
CA ALA A 147 -28.49 24.06 -13.26
C ALA A 147 -28.17 22.57 -13.06
N ARG A 148 -27.36 22.26 -12.03
CA ARG A 148 -27.00 20.88 -11.73
C ARG A 148 -28.28 20.13 -11.34
N PRO A 149 -28.58 18.98 -11.95
CA PRO A 149 -29.76 18.22 -11.56
C PRO A 149 -29.58 17.71 -10.12
N ALA A 150 -30.64 17.82 -9.30
CA ALA A 150 -30.60 17.59 -7.86
C ALA A 150 -30.00 16.21 -7.48
N TRP A 151 -30.30 15.17 -8.26
CA TRP A 151 -29.81 13.80 -8.04
C TRP A 151 -28.27 13.68 -8.00
N GLN A 152 -27.54 14.56 -8.69
CA GLN A 152 -26.07 14.51 -8.67
C GLN A 152 -25.50 14.89 -7.30
N MET A 153 -26.11 15.87 -6.63
CA MET A 153 -25.70 16.24 -5.27
C MET A 153 -26.09 15.13 -4.28
N GLU A 154 -27.28 14.57 -4.41
CA GLU A 154 -27.76 13.46 -3.57
C GLU A 154 -26.84 12.24 -3.71
N ALA A 155 -26.47 11.88 -4.94
CA ALA A 155 -25.52 10.80 -5.19
C ALA A 155 -24.13 11.09 -4.58
N ALA A 156 -23.67 12.35 -4.65
CA ALA A 156 -22.41 12.75 -4.03
C ALA A 156 -22.48 12.66 -2.50
N LEU A 157 -23.57 13.10 -1.88
CA LEU A 157 -23.80 12.98 -0.44
C LEU A 157 -23.86 11.51 -0.02
N ALA A 158 -24.61 10.68 -0.74
CA ALA A 158 -24.69 9.24 -0.48
C ALA A 158 -23.32 8.55 -0.59
N ALA A 159 -22.52 8.90 -1.60
CA ALA A 159 -21.16 8.42 -1.74
C ALA A 159 -20.26 8.87 -0.57
N ALA A 160 -20.36 10.13 -0.15
CA ALA A 160 -19.61 10.65 1.01
C ALA A 160 -19.98 9.91 2.30
N VAL A 161 -21.27 9.66 2.53
CA VAL A 161 -21.76 8.87 3.67
C VAL A 161 -21.20 7.45 3.61
N LEU A 162 -21.34 6.75 2.48
CA LEU A 162 -20.86 5.38 2.35
C LEU A 162 -19.34 5.25 2.60
N LEU A 163 -18.55 6.17 2.05
CA LEU A 163 -17.11 6.21 2.29
C LEU A 163 -16.78 6.47 3.76
N ALA A 164 -17.52 7.37 4.42
CA ALA A 164 -17.37 7.64 5.85
C ALA A 164 -17.76 6.44 6.73
N LEU A 165 -18.84 5.72 6.38
CA LEU A 165 -19.25 4.48 7.04
C LEU A 165 -18.15 3.41 6.93
N GLY A 166 -17.60 3.20 5.72
CA GLY A 166 -16.49 2.26 5.51
C GLY A 166 -15.25 2.64 6.32
N ASN A 167 -14.90 3.93 6.36
CA ASN A 167 -13.79 4.42 7.16
C ASN A 167 -14.04 4.18 8.67
N ALA A 168 -15.24 4.46 9.17
CA ALA A 168 -15.60 4.22 10.58
C ALA A 168 -15.55 2.72 10.92
N ALA A 169 -16.11 1.85 10.06
CA ALA A 169 -16.09 0.39 10.24
C ALA A 169 -14.66 -0.16 10.32
N SER A 170 -13.69 0.45 9.64
CA SER A 170 -12.28 0.05 9.73
C SER A 170 -11.67 0.22 11.12
N SER A 171 -12.26 1.07 11.98
CA SER A 171 -11.71 1.42 13.30
C SER A 171 -10.24 1.89 13.26
N SER A 172 -9.86 2.60 12.19
CA SER A 172 -8.52 3.14 11.96
C SER A 172 -8.38 4.58 12.48
N ARG A 173 -7.42 4.80 13.40
CA ARG A 173 -7.01 6.15 13.84
C ARG A 173 -6.42 6.97 12.70
N THR A 174 -5.62 6.33 11.84
CA THR A 174 -5.05 6.97 10.64
C THR A 174 -6.15 7.47 9.71
N GLY A 175 -7.21 6.67 9.53
CA GLY A 175 -8.40 7.05 8.75
C GLY A 175 -9.11 8.30 9.24
N ALA A 176 -9.25 8.45 10.56
CA ALA A 176 -9.85 9.63 11.19
C ALA A 176 -8.98 10.88 10.99
N VAL A 177 -7.68 10.79 11.22
CA VAL A 177 -6.75 11.91 11.05
C VAL A 177 -6.67 12.35 9.58
N GLN A 178 -6.71 11.40 8.63
CA GLN A 178 -6.80 11.71 7.21
C GLN A 178 -8.10 12.43 6.82
N LEU A 179 -9.23 12.07 7.43
CA LEU A 179 -10.50 12.77 7.20
C LEU A 179 -10.44 14.23 7.67
N LEU A 180 -9.82 14.47 8.83
CA LEU A 180 -9.54 15.83 9.33
C LEU A 180 -8.58 16.59 8.39
N LEU A 181 -7.54 15.93 7.91
CA LEU A 181 -6.60 16.50 6.94
C LEU A 181 -7.30 16.91 5.64
N LEU A 182 -8.18 16.07 5.07
CA LEU A 182 -8.95 16.42 3.87
C LEU A 182 -9.91 17.58 4.13
N THR A 183 -10.48 17.65 5.33
CA THR A 183 -11.35 18.78 5.73
C THR A 183 -10.54 20.07 5.80
N LEU A 184 -9.35 20.03 6.42
CA LEU A 184 -8.41 21.14 6.44
C LEU A 184 -8.02 21.58 5.03
N LEU A 185 -7.64 20.66 4.14
CA LEU A 185 -7.29 20.97 2.76
C LEU A 185 -8.47 21.61 2.00
N ALA A 186 -9.70 21.09 2.16
CA ALA A 186 -10.90 21.66 1.56
C ALA A 186 -11.17 23.09 2.07
N THR A 187 -10.91 23.37 3.34
CA THR A 187 -11.02 24.73 3.91
C THR A 187 -9.93 25.67 3.42
N LEU A 188 -8.67 25.22 3.37
CA LEU A 188 -7.52 26.00 2.88
C LEU A 188 -7.68 26.39 1.42
N TRP A 189 -8.24 25.49 0.61
CA TRP A 189 -8.53 25.75 -0.79
C TRP A 189 -9.86 26.49 -1.00
N ARG A 190 -10.55 26.96 0.03
CA ARG A 190 -11.75 27.78 -0.16
C ARG A 190 -11.38 29.11 -0.85
N VAL A 191 -12.19 29.53 -1.82
CA VAL A 191 -12.14 30.88 -2.40
C VAL A 191 -13.53 31.49 -2.28
N PRO A 192 -13.69 32.68 -1.66
CA PRO A 192 -14.96 33.37 -1.60
C PRO A 192 -15.58 33.55 -3.00
N GLY A 193 -16.89 33.29 -3.14
CA GLY A 193 -17.61 33.42 -4.43
C GLY A 193 -17.58 32.18 -5.33
N SER A 194 -16.88 31.10 -4.97
CA SER A 194 -16.89 29.84 -5.74
C SER A 194 -17.92 28.84 -5.18
N GLY A 195 -19.08 28.71 -5.83
CA GLY A 195 -20.19 27.86 -5.36
C GLY A 195 -19.82 26.38 -5.16
N TRP A 196 -18.98 25.80 -6.03
CA TRP A 196 -18.57 24.39 -5.85
C TRP A 196 -17.70 24.16 -4.61
N ARG A 197 -16.91 25.17 -4.19
CA ARG A 197 -16.05 25.09 -3.00
C ARG A 197 -16.87 25.13 -1.71
N GLN A 198 -18.04 25.76 -1.72
CA GLN A 198 -18.99 25.68 -0.61
C GLN A 198 -19.62 24.29 -0.52
N SER A 199 -20.02 23.71 -1.67
CA SER A 199 -20.52 22.34 -1.70
C SER A 199 -19.47 21.30 -1.30
N ALA A 200 -18.19 21.53 -1.61
CA ALA A 200 -17.08 20.68 -1.16
C ALA A 200 -16.99 20.63 0.37
N LEU A 201 -17.16 21.77 1.05
CA LEU A 201 -17.24 21.81 2.51
C LEU A 201 -18.50 21.12 3.05
N GLY A 202 -19.64 21.26 2.37
CA GLY A 202 -20.86 20.52 2.70
C GLY A 202 -20.66 19.00 2.62
N LEU A 203 -19.97 18.51 1.58
CA LEU A 203 -19.60 17.10 1.44
C LEU A 203 -18.66 16.63 2.56
N MET A 204 -17.64 17.43 2.89
CA MET A 204 -16.73 17.09 3.99
C MET A 204 -17.43 17.10 5.35
N LEU A 205 -18.30 18.08 5.60
CA LEU A 205 -19.13 18.11 6.80
C LEU A 205 -20.02 16.87 6.88
N THR A 206 -20.66 16.49 5.77
CA THR A 206 -21.47 15.27 5.69
C THR A 206 -20.63 14.03 6.02
N ALA A 207 -19.43 13.91 5.44
CA ALA A 207 -18.54 12.80 5.70
C ALA A 207 -18.07 12.76 7.17
N VAL A 208 -17.76 13.90 7.78
CA VAL A 208 -17.37 14.01 9.20
C VAL A 208 -18.51 13.61 10.13
N LEU A 209 -19.72 14.13 9.88
CA LEU A 209 -20.90 13.79 10.69
C LEU A 209 -21.29 12.32 10.54
N ALA A 210 -21.25 11.79 9.31
CA ALA A 210 -21.50 10.38 9.05
C ALA A 210 -20.46 9.48 9.71
N TYR A 211 -19.18 9.84 9.66
CA TYR A 211 -18.11 9.12 10.35
C TYR A 211 -18.34 9.09 11.86
N ALA A 212 -18.60 10.26 12.47
CA ALA A 212 -18.82 10.37 13.91
C ALA A 212 -20.06 9.58 14.34
N GLY A 213 -21.17 9.70 13.61
CA GLY A 213 -22.39 8.94 13.86
C GLY A 213 -22.15 7.43 13.73
N ALA A 214 -21.42 6.99 12.71
CA ALA A 214 -21.14 5.57 12.49
C ALA A 214 -20.15 4.98 13.50
N ALA A 215 -19.16 5.76 13.95
CA ALA A 215 -18.23 5.32 14.99
C ALA A 215 -18.96 5.00 16.31
N LEU A 216 -20.12 5.62 16.55
CA LEU A 216 -21.00 5.34 17.69
C LEU A 216 -22.06 4.28 17.35
N ALA A 217 -22.70 4.37 16.19
CA ALA A 217 -23.83 3.50 15.85
C ALA A 217 -23.40 2.06 15.49
N LEU A 218 -22.27 1.88 14.81
CA LEU A 218 -21.85 0.56 14.32
C LEU A 218 -21.61 -0.47 15.45
N PRO A 219 -20.89 -0.16 16.54
CA PRO A 219 -20.77 -1.09 17.67
C PRO A 219 -22.12 -1.40 18.32
N LEU A 220 -22.98 -0.38 18.48
CA LEU A 220 -24.32 -0.54 19.07
C LEU A 220 -25.21 -1.47 18.22
N LEU A 221 -25.12 -1.36 16.89
CA LEU A 221 -25.85 -2.24 15.97
C LEU A 221 -25.37 -3.70 16.03
N LEU A 222 -24.14 -3.95 16.50
CA LEU A 222 -23.62 -5.29 16.77
C LEU A 222 -23.98 -5.80 18.18
N GLY A 223 -24.71 -5.01 18.98
CA GLY A 223 -24.97 -5.32 20.38
C GLY A 223 -23.72 -5.29 21.26
N GLN A 224 -22.65 -4.62 20.80
CA GLN A 224 -21.37 -4.52 21.50
C GLN A 224 -21.34 -3.23 22.32
N ASP A 225 -20.68 -3.27 23.49
CA ASP A 225 -20.39 -2.06 24.25
C ASP A 225 -19.38 -1.18 23.47
N LEU A 226 -19.60 0.14 23.48
CA LEU A 226 -18.71 1.15 22.88
C LEU A 226 -17.28 1.09 23.46
N GLN A 227 -17.14 0.61 24.69
CA GLN A 227 -15.85 0.41 25.36
C GLN A 227 -15.17 -0.92 25.02
N ALA A 228 -15.93 -1.89 24.48
CA ALA A 228 -15.43 -3.22 24.17
C ALA A 228 -14.92 -3.34 22.72
N VAL A 229 -15.54 -2.64 21.77
CA VAL A 229 -15.23 -2.76 20.33
C VAL A 229 -15.18 -1.39 19.65
N GLY A 230 -14.29 -1.25 18.67
CA GLY A 230 -14.20 -0.08 17.80
C GLY A 230 -13.04 0.86 18.14
N MET A 231 -13.07 2.07 17.59
CA MET A 231 -11.98 3.04 17.73
C MET A 231 -11.79 3.51 19.18
N LEU A 232 -12.88 3.70 19.94
CA LEU A 232 -12.83 4.19 21.32
C LEU A 232 -12.18 3.17 22.26
N ALA A 233 -12.58 1.89 22.17
CA ALA A 233 -11.95 0.78 22.88
C ALA A 233 -10.43 0.73 22.62
N ARG A 234 -10.00 0.91 21.36
CA ARG A 234 -8.57 0.92 21.00
C ARG A 234 -7.81 2.13 21.54
N LEU A 235 -8.46 3.26 21.74
CA LEU A 235 -7.83 4.43 22.38
C LEU A 235 -7.60 4.18 23.87
N GLN A 236 -8.49 3.41 24.52
CA GLN A 236 -8.42 3.13 25.95
C GLN A 236 -7.51 1.94 26.29
N GLN A 237 -7.60 0.84 25.54
CA GLN A 237 -6.86 -0.40 25.86
C GLN A 237 -5.36 -0.29 25.58
N GLY A 238 -4.96 0.51 24.58
CA GLY A 238 -3.58 0.55 24.11
C GLY A 238 -3.11 -0.80 23.52
N ASP A 239 -1.99 -0.78 22.79
CA ASP A 239 -1.32 -2.04 22.44
C ASP A 239 -0.51 -2.50 23.66
N SER A 240 -0.19 -3.80 23.76
CA SER A 240 0.74 -4.27 24.79
C SER A 240 2.06 -3.49 24.70
N ALA A 241 2.74 -3.28 25.83
CA ALA A 241 3.91 -2.40 25.86
C ALA A 241 4.97 -2.77 24.81
N CYS A 242 5.20 -4.08 24.59
CA CYS A 242 6.13 -4.58 23.59
C CYS A 242 5.59 -4.52 22.15
N ALA A 243 4.27 -4.52 21.92
CA ALA A 243 3.66 -4.34 20.60
C ALA A 243 3.43 -2.85 20.24
N SER A 244 3.74 -1.93 21.15
CA SER A 244 3.52 -0.51 20.94
C SER A 244 4.46 0.09 19.88
N ARG A 245 3.96 1.08 19.13
CA ARG A 245 4.78 1.85 18.16
C ARG A 245 5.91 2.64 18.84
N LEU A 246 5.74 3.03 20.11
CA LEU A 246 6.78 3.74 20.86
C LEU A 246 7.98 2.84 21.14
N THR A 247 7.75 1.60 21.58
CA THR A 247 8.81 0.60 21.77
C THR A 247 9.52 0.31 20.45
N LEU A 248 8.74 0.13 19.37
CA LEU A 248 9.27 -0.06 18.03
C LEU A 248 10.21 1.08 17.63
N TRP A 249 9.76 2.34 17.72
CA TRP A 249 10.57 3.49 17.34
C TRP A 249 11.79 3.68 18.25
N ALA A 250 11.68 3.41 19.55
CA ALA A 250 12.82 3.43 20.47
C ALA A 250 13.89 2.40 20.06
N ASN A 251 13.48 1.18 19.69
CA ASN A 251 14.37 0.15 19.17
C ASN A 251 15.01 0.58 17.84
N VAL A 252 14.23 1.12 16.89
CA VAL A 252 14.76 1.62 15.61
C VAL A 252 15.74 2.77 15.80
N LEU A 253 15.47 3.72 16.69
CA LEU A 253 16.39 4.81 17.02
C LEU A 253 17.70 4.29 17.62
N HIS A 254 17.62 3.25 18.46
CA HIS A 254 18.81 2.57 18.97
C HIS A 254 19.62 1.92 17.84
N LEU A 255 18.98 1.28 16.87
CA LEU A 255 19.65 0.71 15.70
C LEU A 255 20.30 1.78 14.81
N ILE A 256 19.63 2.92 14.60
CA ILE A 256 20.18 4.07 13.87
C ILE A 256 21.44 4.58 14.56
N ALA A 257 21.44 4.68 15.90
CA ALA A 257 22.59 5.14 16.66
C ALA A 257 23.82 4.22 16.52
N GLN A 258 23.63 2.92 16.26
CA GLN A 258 24.73 1.98 16.03
C GLN A 258 25.37 2.13 14.65
N ARG A 259 24.59 2.47 13.62
CA ARG A 259 25.08 2.63 12.23
C ARG A 259 24.53 3.90 11.56
N PRO A 260 24.86 5.11 12.06
CA PRO A 260 24.18 6.33 11.65
C PRO A 260 24.47 6.79 10.22
N TRP A 261 25.60 6.39 9.63
CA TRP A 261 26.07 6.92 8.35
C TRP A 261 25.53 6.18 7.13
N LEU A 262 25.66 4.85 7.13
CA LEU A 262 25.26 4.00 6.00
C LEU A 262 24.04 3.13 6.31
N GLY A 263 23.57 3.13 7.57
CA GLY A 263 22.51 2.25 8.02
C GLY A 263 22.97 0.80 8.13
N TRP A 264 21.99 -0.09 8.30
CA TRP A 264 22.19 -1.53 8.37
C TRP A 264 22.23 -2.22 7.01
N GLY A 265 21.74 -1.56 5.96
CA GLY A 265 21.51 -2.13 4.64
C GLY A 265 20.02 -2.17 4.31
N TRP A 266 19.71 -2.16 3.01
CA TRP A 266 18.32 -2.26 2.54
C TRP A 266 17.77 -3.66 2.82
N GLY A 267 16.62 -3.74 3.48
CA GLY A 267 15.99 -5.00 3.87
C GLY A 267 16.65 -5.72 5.05
N GLU A 268 17.50 -5.04 5.84
CA GLU A 268 18.26 -5.63 6.94
C GLU A 268 17.65 -5.34 8.32
N LEU A 269 16.49 -4.69 8.39
CA LEU A 269 15.90 -4.25 9.66
C LEU A 269 15.52 -5.40 10.58
N ASP A 270 14.99 -6.49 10.04
CA ASP A 270 14.62 -7.68 10.81
C ASP A 270 15.85 -8.36 11.41
N TYR A 271 16.92 -8.50 10.64
CA TYR A 271 18.22 -8.98 11.09
C TYR A 271 18.84 -8.06 12.12
N ALA A 272 18.90 -6.75 11.85
CA ALA A 272 19.42 -5.75 12.76
C ALA A 272 18.67 -5.78 14.11
N HIS A 273 17.34 -5.94 14.04
CA HIS A 273 16.52 -6.08 15.22
C HIS A 273 16.82 -7.40 15.96
N PHE A 274 16.96 -8.52 15.27
CA PHE A 274 17.30 -9.83 15.85
C PHE A 274 18.69 -9.86 16.51
N ILE A 275 19.72 -9.38 15.82
CA ILE A 275 21.12 -9.44 16.27
C ILE A 275 21.42 -8.48 17.44
N THR A 276 20.53 -7.53 17.71
CA THR A 276 20.70 -6.50 18.73
C THR A 276 19.99 -6.87 20.03
N LEU A 277 20.73 -6.82 21.14
CA LEU A 277 20.17 -6.81 22.48
C LEU A 277 19.93 -5.36 22.91
N TYR A 278 18.71 -5.06 23.34
CA TYR A 278 18.33 -3.72 23.77
C TYR A 278 18.52 -3.56 25.28
N PRO A 279 18.93 -2.38 25.76
CA PRO A 279 19.01 -2.10 27.20
C PRO A 279 17.62 -1.95 27.85
N GLY A 280 16.56 -1.79 27.05
CA GLY A 280 15.19 -1.63 27.50
C GLY A 280 14.24 -2.59 26.80
N LEU A 281 12.96 -2.24 26.79
CA LEU A 281 11.91 -3.08 26.22
C LEU A 281 12.15 -3.33 24.72
N ARG A 282 12.02 -4.61 24.33
CA ARG A 282 12.14 -5.07 22.95
C ARG A 282 10.76 -5.17 22.30
N PHE A 283 10.66 -4.76 21.05
CA PHE A 283 9.49 -5.02 20.21
C PHE A 283 9.32 -6.52 19.98
N CYS A 284 8.11 -7.04 20.20
CA CYS A 284 7.90 -8.49 20.32
C CYS A 284 7.81 -9.24 18.98
N ALA A 285 7.49 -8.56 17.88
CA ALA A 285 7.35 -9.19 16.58
C ALA A 285 8.61 -9.00 15.72
N ILE A 286 8.75 -9.85 14.70
CA ILE A 286 9.76 -9.65 13.66
C ILE A 286 9.49 -8.30 12.99
N LEU A 287 10.54 -7.48 12.89
CA LEU A 287 10.44 -6.09 12.49
C LEU A 287 10.95 -5.91 11.05
N ASP A 288 10.06 -6.07 10.07
CA ASP A 288 10.40 -5.95 8.64
C ASP A 288 10.36 -4.49 8.11
N ASN A 289 9.80 -3.56 8.90
CA ASN A 289 9.75 -2.15 8.57
C ASN A 289 9.64 -1.28 9.84
N ALA A 290 10.03 -0.01 9.77
CA ALA A 290 10.01 0.88 10.94
C ALA A 290 8.63 1.51 11.23
N HIS A 291 7.62 1.21 10.41
CA HIS A 291 6.28 1.81 10.45
C HIS A 291 6.31 3.36 10.46
N ASN A 292 7.38 3.94 9.92
CA ASN A 292 7.61 5.37 9.80
C ASN A 292 8.68 5.57 8.72
N LEU A 293 8.31 6.17 7.59
CA LEU A 293 9.16 6.25 6.41
C LEU A 293 10.50 6.97 6.67
N PRO A 294 10.55 8.15 7.32
CA PRO A 294 11.82 8.78 7.70
C PRO A 294 12.73 7.88 8.55
N LEU A 295 12.19 7.24 9.60
CA LEU A 295 12.96 6.33 10.45
C LEU A 295 13.43 5.09 9.68
N HIS A 296 12.60 4.58 8.79
CA HIS A 296 12.94 3.42 7.97
C HIS A 296 14.10 3.72 7.01
N LEU A 297 14.04 4.87 6.31
CA LEU A 297 15.17 5.31 5.47
C LEU A 297 16.44 5.50 6.31
N ALA A 298 16.33 6.04 7.52
CA ALA A 298 17.48 6.28 8.37
C ALA A 298 18.12 4.99 8.89
N VAL A 299 17.34 3.97 9.27
CA VAL A 299 17.88 2.71 9.80
C VAL A 299 18.51 1.86 8.71
N GLU A 300 17.94 1.83 7.51
CA GLU A 300 18.45 1.01 6.42
C GLU A 300 19.56 1.69 5.61
N LEU A 301 19.42 2.98 5.33
CA LEU A 301 20.31 3.72 4.41
C LEU A 301 21.17 4.78 5.10
N GLY A 302 20.98 5.00 6.40
CA GLY A 302 21.69 6.00 7.19
C GLY A 302 21.05 7.39 7.15
N LEU A 303 21.42 8.21 8.15
CA LEU A 303 20.95 9.58 8.33
C LEU A 303 21.24 10.50 7.14
N PRO A 304 22.43 10.50 6.51
CA PRO A 304 22.72 11.41 5.40
C PRO A 304 21.74 11.24 4.24
N LEU A 305 21.48 10.00 3.80
CA LEU A 305 20.57 9.75 2.68
C LEU A 305 19.11 10.00 3.07
N ALA A 306 18.71 9.57 4.28
CA ALA A 306 17.35 9.83 4.78
C ALA A 306 17.05 11.33 4.85
N LEU A 307 17.98 12.14 5.39
CA LEU A 307 17.84 13.59 5.47
C LEU A 307 17.83 14.22 4.08
N ALA A 308 18.67 13.79 3.16
CA ALA A 308 18.69 14.30 1.79
C ALA A 308 17.34 14.08 1.08
N VAL A 309 16.80 12.85 1.16
CA VAL A 309 15.51 12.49 0.55
C VAL A 309 14.35 13.27 1.19
N CYS A 310 14.28 13.28 2.53
CA CYS A 310 13.20 13.98 3.24
C CYS A 310 13.23 15.49 3.01
N SER A 311 14.43 16.10 3.05
CA SER A 311 14.61 17.53 2.84
C SER A 311 14.31 17.92 1.39
N ALA A 312 14.72 17.12 0.41
CA ALA A 312 14.38 17.34 -0.99
C ALA A 312 12.87 17.26 -1.22
N GLY A 313 12.19 16.26 -0.64
CA GLY A 313 10.72 16.14 -0.70
C GLY A 313 10.01 17.34 -0.08
N LEU A 314 10.43 17.77 1.12
CA LEU A 314 9.89 18.94 1.80
C LEU A 314 10.12 20.22 0.97
N TRP A 315 11.33 20.40 0.44
CA TRP A 315 11.68 21.54 -0.40
C TRP A 315 10.83 21.59 -1.68
N LEU A 316 10.63 20.46 -2.35
CA LEU A 316 9.75 20.36 -3.53
C LEU A 316 8.30 20.71 -3.17
N MET A 317 7.79 20.20 -2.04
CA MET A 317 6.45 20.52 -1.55
C MET A 317 6.31 22.02 -1.28
N VAL A 318 7.26 22.63 -0.59
CA VAL A 318 7.24 24.06 -0.27
C VAL A 318 7.31 24.91 -1.54
N ARG A 319 8.14 24.54 -2.50
CA ARG A 319 8.23 25.23 -3.80
C ARG A 319 6.94 25.12 -4.61
N ALA A 320 6.28 23.98 -4.56
CA ALA A 320 5.02 23.78 -5.28
C ALA A 320 3.83 24.50 -4.64
N LYS A 321 3.95 24.98 -3.40
CA LYS A 321 2.94 25.75 -2.65
C LYS A 321 1.54 25.12 -2.73
N PRO A 322 1.35 23.84 -2.34
CA PRO A 322 0.07 23.14 -2.46
C PRO A 322 -1.10 23.87 -1.80
N TRP A 323 -0.86 24.60 -0.71
CA TRP A 323 -1.87 25.43 -0.02
C TRP A 323 -2.45 26.56 -0.90
N ARG A 324 -1.80 26.95 -2.00
CA ARG A 324 -2.30 27.95 -2.96
C ARG A 324 -2.85 27.32 -4.24
N GLU A 325 -2.88 25.99 -4.34
CA GLU A 325 -3.31 25.30 -5.54
C GLU A 325 -4.78 25.59 -5.85
N ARG A 326 -5.08 25.87 -7.13
CA ARG A 326 -6.43 26.21 -7.59
C ARG A 326 -6.99 25.19 -8.58
N ASP A 327 -6.13 24.44 -9.26
CA ASP A 327 -6.54 23.41 -10.21
C ASP A 327 -7.03 22.17 -9.46
N ALA A 328 -8.27 21.75 -9.72
CA ALA A 328 -8.90 20.63 -9.02
C ALA A 328 -8.13 19.32 -9.21
N THR A 329 -7.55 19.08 -10.40
CA THR A 329 -6.79 17.85 -10.68
C THR A 329 -5.49 17.80 -9.89
N ARG A 330 -4.83 18.94 -9.71
CA ARG A 330 -3.65 19.05 -8.86
C ARG A 330 -4.02 18.98 -7.38
N GLN A 331 -5.16 19.53 -6.97
CA GLN A 331 -5.70 19.36 -5.61
C GLN A 331 -6.00 17.89 -5.28
N LEU A 332 -6.56 17.13 -6.22
CA LEU A 332 -6.71 15.67 -6.10
C LEU A 332 -5.35 15.00 -5.86
N ALA A 333 -4.36 15.27 -6.74
CA ALA A 333 -3.04 14.68 -6.62
C ALA A 333 -2.34 15.03 -5.29
N TRP A 334 -2.43 16.28 -4.84
CA TRP A 334 -1.93 16.70 -3.54
C TRP A 334 -2.67 16.03 -2.38
N SER A 335 -3.99 15.86 -2.48
CA SER A 335 -4.77 15.19 -1.44
C SER A 335 -4.36 13.72 -1.30
N VAL A 336 -4.21 13.00 -2.42
CA VAL A 336 -3.77 11.60 -2.43
C VAL A 336 -2.35 11.46 -1.86
N LEU A 337 -1.41 12.32 -2.29
CA LEU A 337 -0.06 12.31 -1.71
C LEU A 337 -0.07 12.64 -0.23
N ALA A 338 -0.86 13.61 0.21
CA ALA A 338 -0.93 14.00 1.62
C ALA A 338 -1.45 12.87 2.51
N VAL A 339 -2.52 12.16 2.10
CA VAL A 339 -3.03 11.03 2.89
C VAL A 339 -2.08 9.82 2.88
N ILE A 340 -1.38 9.56 1.77
CA ILE A 340 -0.36 8.50 1.69
C ILE A 340 0.85 8.84 2.56
N LEU A 341 1.36 10.07 2.47
CA LEU A 341 2.50 10.51 3.28
C LEU A 341 2.17 10.51 4.78
N LEU A 342 0.97 10.95 5.16
CA LEU A 342 0.50 10.85 6.55
C LEU A 342 0.42 9.39 7.01
N HIS A 343 -0.08 8.49 6.17
CA HIS A 343 -0.10 7.06 6.46
C HIS A 343 1.32 6.49 6.58
N SER A 344 2.25 6.94 5.75
CA SER A 344 3.68 6.59 5.80
C SER A 344 4.42 7.05 7.06
N LEU A 345 3.83 7.90 7.91
CA LEU A 345 4.41 8.26 9.22
C LEU A 345 4.06 7.25 10.33
N LEU A 346 3.08 6.38 10.09
CA LEU A 346 2.50 5.47 11.09
C LEU A 346 2.52 4.00 10.64
N GLU A 347 2.64 3.76 9.33
CA GLU A 347 2.70 2.46 8.67
C GLU A 347 3.51 2.58 7.37
N TYR A 348 3.50 1.53 6.55
CA TYR A 348 4.33 1.37 5.36
C TYR A 348 3.48 1.14 4.08
N PRO A 349 2.50 2.02 3.75
CA PRO A 349 1.61 1.83 2.60
C PRO A 349 2.36 1.76 1.26
N LEU A 350 3.53 2.38 1.16
CA LEU A 350 4.34 2.39 -0.07
C LEU A 350 5.01 1.05 -0.39
N TRP A 351 4.85 0.02 0.46
CA TRP A 351 5.22 -1.36 0.15
C TRP A 351 4.11 -2.12 -0.60
N TYR A 352 2.96 -1.48 -0.81
CA TYR A 352 1.80 -2.07 -1.47
C TYR A 352 1.60 -1.46 -2.86
N GLY A 353 1.53 -2.31 -3.88
CA GLY A 353 1.47 -1.90 -5.29
C GLY A 353 0.40 -0.84 -5.62
N PRO A 354 -0.86 -0.96 -5.17
CA PRO A 354 -1.89 0.05 -5.46
C PRO A 354 -1.52 1.45 -4.96
N PHE A 355 -0.89 1.55 -3.79
CA PHE A 355 -0.42 2.82 -3.23
C PHE A 355 0.79 3.38 -3.98
N GLN A 356 1.73 2.52 -4.42
CA GLN A 356 2.85 2.93 -5.28
C GLN A 356 2.34 3.55 -6.59
N VAL A 357 1.36 2.91 -7.24
CA VAL A 357 0.74 3.42 -8.47
C VAL A 357 0.00 4.73 -8.21
N ALA A 358 -0.76 4.84 -7.11
CA ALA A 358 -1.49 6.07 -6.78
C ALA A 358 -0.55 7.26 -6.48
N ALA A 359 0.53 7.02 -5.73
CA ALA A 359 1.56 8.02 -5.46
C ALA A 359 2.26 8.44 -6.76
N GLY A 360 2.71 7.49 -7.59
CA GLY A 360 3.36 7.76 -8.86
C GLY A 360 2.48 8.51 -9.85
N LEU A 361 1.20 8.15 -9.97
CA LEU A 361 0.24 8.89 -10.78
C LEU A 361 -0.02 10.31 -10.26
N SER A 362 -0.06 10.49 -8.94
CA SER A 362 -0.21 11.82 -8.35
C SER A 362 1.00 12.70 -8.66
N VAL A 363 2.22 12.17 -8.57
CA VAL A 363 3.44 12.86 -9.01
C VAL A 363 3.38 13.19 -10.51
N LEU A 364 2.92 12.26 -11.35
CA LEU A 364 2.75 12.49 -12.79
C LEU A 364 1.75 13.62 -13.09
N LEU A 365 0.63 13.67 -12.37
CA LEU A 365 -0.37 14.74 -12.48
C LEU A 365 0.20 16.09 -12.04
N LEU A 366 1.04 16.13 -11.01
CA LEU A 366 1.71 17.34 -10.54
C LEU A 366 2.83 17.80 -11.46
N TRP A 367 3.50 16.88 -12.16
CA TRP A 367 4.54 17.19 -13.14
C TRP A 367 3.96 17.81 -14.42
N ARG A 368 2.76 17.39 -14.83
CA ARG A 368 2.09 17.94 -16.02
C ARG A 368 1.61 19.37 -15.74
N LYS A 369 2.04 20.32 -16.58
CA LYS A 369 1.57 21.72 -16.48
C LYS A 369 0.06 21.81 -16.78
N PRO A 370 -0.70 22.66 -16.06
CA PRO A 370 -2.06 23.01 -16.44
C PRO A 370 -2.11 23.54 -17.88
N ALA A 371 -3.23 23.31 -18.57
CA ALA A 371 -3.40 23.60 -20.00
C ALA A 371 -3.29 25.09 -20.42
N GLY A 372 -2.88 26.01 -19.52
CA GLY A 372 -2.70 27.44 -19.78
C GLY A 372 -1.31 27.99 -19.42
N GLY A 373 -0.34 27.16 -19.05
CA GLY A 373 1.02 27.64 -18.76
C GLY A 373 1.81 27.93 -20.03
N VAL A 374 2.36 29.14 -20.15
CA VAL A 374 3.31 29.53 -21.22
C VAL A 374 4.35 28.42 -21.41
N ARG A 375 4.45 27.93 -22.66
CA ARG A 375 5.42 26.90 -23.06
C ARG A 375 6.84 27.44 -22.92
N PHE A 376 7.40 27.35 -21.71
CA PHE A 376 8.78 27.76 -21.45
C PHE A 376 9.82 26.88 -22.18
N PHE A 377 9.40 25.69 -22.63
CA PHE A 377 10.14 24.91 -23.62
C PHE A 377 9.43 25.04 -24.97
N ASN A 378 10.04 25.85 -25.84
CA ASN A 378 9.69 25.90 -27.24
C ASN A 378 9.81 24.47 -27.81
N ASN A 379 8.73 23.94 -28.38
CA ASN A 379 8.63 22.57 -28.85
C ASN A 379 9.33 22.43 -30.21
N ASN A 380 10.59 22.88 -30.30
CA ASN A 380 11.41 22.88 -31.51
C ASN A 380 12.18 21.57 -31.73
N PHE A 381 12.12 20.60 -30.81
CA PHE A 381 12.58 19.23 -31.07
C PHE A 381 11.50 18.44 -31.80
N LYS A 382 11.28 18.77 -33.07
CA LYS A 382 10.39 18.04 -33.99
C LYS A 382 10.83 16.60 -34.37
N PRO A 383 12.10 16.14 -34.27
CA PRO A 383 12.46 14.81 -34.80
C PRO A 383 12.13 13.62 -33.88
N PHE A 384 11.75 13.82 -32.61
CA PHE A 384 11.55 12.73 -31.63
C PHE A 384 10.08 12.41 -31.30
N ARG A 385 9.10 13.02 -31.98
CA ARG A 385 7.67 12.75 -31.76
C ARG A 385 7.26 11.28 -31.93
N PRO A 386 7.74 10.51 -32.93
CA PRO A 386 7.37 9.09 -33.03
C PRO A 386 7.92 8.25 -31.87
N ILE A 387 9.11 8.58 -31.34
CA ILE A 387 9.75 7.85 -30.22
C ILE A 387 8.98 8.07 -28.91
N SER A 388 8.37 9.24 -28.72
CA SER A 388 7.60 9.55 -27.51
C SER A 388 6.35 8.68 -27.30
N HIS A 389 5.81 8.07 -28.36
CA HIS A 389 4.67 7.14 -28.28
C HIS A 389 5.11 5.69 -28.15
N VAL A 390 6.28 5.34 -28.67
CA VAL A 390 6.84 3.99 -28.62
C VAL A 390 7.40 3.67 -27.23
N LEU A 391 8.05 4.64 -26.57
CA LEU A 391 8.65 4.41 -25.24
C LEU A 391 7.65 3.94 -24.17
N PRO A 392 6.47 4.56 -23.97
CA PRO A 392 5.48 4.08 -23.00
C PRO A 392 4.97 2.67 -23.29
N ILE A 393 4.86 2.30 -24.57
CA ILE A 393 4.46 0.95 -24.99
C ILE A 393 5.58 -0.04 -24.69
N LEU A 394 6.84 0.30 -25.00
CA LEU A 394 7.99 -0.54 -24.67
C LEU A 394 8.11 -0.73 -23.15
N PHE A 395 7.96 0.32 -22.35
CA PHE A 395 7.93 0.21 -20.89
C PHE A 395 6.80 -0.70 -20.41
N ALA A 396 5.59 -0.56 -20.97
CA ALA A 396 4.47 -1.44 -20.64
C ALA A 396 4.78 -2.91 -20.99
N ILE A 397 5.39 -3.19 -22.15
CA ILE A 397 5.81 -4.55 -22.54
C ILE A 397 6.85 -5.09 -21.56
N VAL A 398 7.87 -4.30 -21.21
CA VAL A 398 8.91 -4.71 -20.26
C VAL A 398 8.29 -5.01 -18.89
N ILE A 399 7.40 -4.17 -18.39
CA ILE A 399 6.67 -4.41 -17.12
C ILE A 399 5.87 -5.72 -17.21
N MET A 400 5.18 -5.97 -18.32
CA MET A 400 4.41 -7.21 -18.52
C MET A 400 5.31 -8.45 -18.55
N VAL A 401 6.48 -8.38 -19.20
CA VAL A 401 7.46 -9.48 -19.22
C VAL A 401 8.03 -9.74 -17.82
N ILE A 402 8.40 -8.69 -17.09
CA ILE A 402 8.88 -8.79 -15.70
C ILE A 402 7.78 -9.39 -14.81
N ALA A 403 6.54 -8.91 -14.91
CA ALA A 403 5.42 -9.41 -14.13
C ALA A 403 5.10 -10.87 -14.48
N ALA A 404 5.17 -11.27 -15.75
CA ALA A 404 4.96 -12.65 -16.16
C ALA A 404 6.06 -13.58 -15.62
N TYR A 405 7.33 -13.16 -15.70
CA TYR A 405 8.45 -13.92 -15.14
C TYR A 405 8.33 -14.05 -13.61
N ALA A 406 8.05 -12.94 -12.92
CA ALA A 406 7.85 -12.94 -11.46
C ALA A 406 6.67 -13.81 -11.04
N ALA A 407 5.54 -13.76 -11.77
CA ALA A 407 4.40 -14.63 -11.53
C ALA A 407 4.77 -16.12 -11.70
N TRP A 408 5.50 -16.44 -12.77
CA TRP A 408 5.96 -17.80 -13.03
C TRP A 408 6.91 -18.31 -11.94
N ASP A 409 7.94 -17.52 -11.56
CA ASP A 409 8.91 -17.94 -10.55
C ASP A 409 8.25 -18.08 -9.18
N TYR A 410 7.33 -17.15 -8.83
CA TYR A 410 6.54 -17.22 -7.59
C TYR A 410 5.66 -18.46 -7.54
N GLN A 411 4.90 -18.74 -8.61
CA GLN A 411 4.02 -19.91 -8.68
C GLN A 411 4.78 -21.22 -8.55
N ARG A 412 6.01 -21.28 -9.08
CA ARG A 412 6.92 -22.41 -8.91
C ARG A 412 7.35 -22.57 -7.46
N VAL A 413 7.93 -21.54 -6.86
CA VAL A 413 8.47 -21.60 -5.49
C VAL A 413 7.36 -21.80 -4.46
N SER A 414 6.16 -21.26 -4.68
CA SER A 414 5.02 -21.43 -3.78
C SER A 414 4.60 -22.90 -3.61
N GLN A 415 4.87 -23.77 -4.59
CA GLN A 415 4.56 -25.20 -4.50
C GLN A 415 5.22 -25.89 -3.30
N LEU A 416 6.35 -25.36 -2.81
CA LEU A 416 7.07 -25.87 -1.64
C LEU A 416 6.30 -25.66 -0.33
N TYR A 417 5.43 -24.65 -0.30
CA TYR A 417 4.65 -24.24 0.87
C TYR A 417 3.22 -24.77 0.85
N LEU A 418 2.80 -25.38 -0.27
CA LEU A 418 1.48 -25.98 -0.41
C LEU A 418 1.50 -27.44 0.05
N SER A 419 0.37 -27.90 0.60
CA SER A 419 0.14 -29.33 0.86
C SER A 419 0.05 -30.10 -0.47
N PRO A 420 0.38 -31.41 -0.51
CA PRO A 420 0.40 -32.18 -1.77
C PRO A 420 -0.88 -32.10 -2.60
N LYS A 421 -2.05 -31.98 -1.96
CA LYS A 421 -3.35 -31.86 -2.63
C LYS A 421 -3.55 -30.52 -3.35
N LEU A 422 -2.95 -29.44 -2.83
CA LEU A 422 -3.06 -28.08 -3.39
C LEU A 422 -1.99 -27.77 -4.43
N ARG A 423 -0.95 -28.62 -4.55
CA ARG A 423 0.11 -28.45 -5.56
C ARG A 423 -0.38 -28.74 -6.96
N ALA A 424 0.18 -28.02 -7.93
CA ALA A 424 0.04 -28.35 -9.34
C ALA A 424 0.54 -29.79 -9.61
N PRO A 425 -0.06 -30.53 -10.57
CA PRO A 425 0.23 -31.95 -10.78
C PRO A 425 1.72 -32.28 -10.90
N ALA A 426 2.50 -31.43 -11.57
CA ALA A 426 3.94 -31.60 -11.76
C ALA A 426 4.75 -31.54 -10.44
N TYR A 427 4.26 -30.93 -9.37
CA TYR A 427 5.01 -30.70 -8.13
C TYR A 427 4.50 -31.51 -6.93
N ARG A 428 3.52 -32.42 -7.13
CA ARG A 428 2.96 -33.23 -6.04
C ARG A 428 4.01 -34.13 -5.38
N VAL A 429 4.89 -34.72 -6.19
CA VAL A 429 5.97 -35.62 -5.76
C VAL A 429 7.31 -34.89 -5.81
N GLN A 430 8.05 -34.92 -4.69
CA GLN A 430 9.41 -34.40 -4.53
C GLN A 430 9.63 -33.00 -5.15
N PRO A 431 8.88 -31.96 -4.74
CA PRO A 431 8.98 -30.64 -5.38
C PRO A 431 10.36 -29.99 -5.23
N LEU A 432 11.09 -30.26 -4.13
CA LEU A 432 12.44 -29.75 -3.92
C LEU A 432 13.46 -30.27 -4.94
N ALA A 433 13.26 -31.47 -5.47
CA ALA A 433 14.10 -32.01 -6.55
C ALA A 433 13.83 -31.32 -7.89
N LYS A 434 12.62 -30.77 -8.07
CA LYS A 434 12.18 -30.09 -9.30
C LYS A 434 12.48 -28.59 -9.29
N ILE A 435 12.59 -27.99 -8.10
CA ILE A 435 12.84 -26.56 -7.91
C ILE A 435 14.25 -26.42 -7.31
N THR A 436 15.26 -26.51 -8.17
CA THR A 436 16.66 -26.45 -7.75
C THR A 436 17.15 -25.02 -7.57
N SER A 437 16.69 -24.08 -8.41
CA SER A 437 17.04 -22.66 -8.38
C SER A 437 15.84 -21.74 -8.65
N SER A 438 15.93 -20.52 -8.11
CA SER A 438 15.03 -19.39 -8.33
C SER A 438 15.86 -18.12 -8.31
N TRP A 439 15.49 -17.14 -9.14
CA TRP A 439 16.20 -15.86 -9.21
C TRP A 439 15.55 -14.81 -8.31
N LEU A 440 14.22 -14.67 -8.35
CA LEU A 440 13.50 -13.65 -7.58
C LEU A 440 13.08 -14.13 -6.19
N PHE A 441 12.81 -15.42 -6.04
CA PHE A 441 12.32 -16.02 -4.79
C PHE A 441 13.34 -17.01 -4.21
N GLN A 442 14.63 -16.67 -4.34
CA GLN A 442 15.72 -17.52 -3.91
C GLN A 442 15.70 -17.75 -2.40
N ASP A 443 15.37 -16.73 -1.61
CA ASP A 443 15.37 -16.85 -0.15
C ASP A 443 14.20 -17.67 0.37
N GLN A 444 13.01 -17.58 -0.25
CA GLN A 444 11.91 -18.51 0.03
C GLN A 444 12.30 -19.95 -0.32
N LEU A 445 12.97 -20.17 -1.46
CA LEU A 445 13.46 -21.49 -1.82
C LEU A 445 14.48 -22.02 -0.80
N ARG A 446 15.45 -21.19 -0.39
CA ARG A 446 16.46 -21.54 0.63
C ARG A 446 15.81 -21.82 1.98
N PHE A 447 14.84 -21.00 2.38
CA PHE A 447 14.08 -21.16 3.61
C PHE A 447 13.34 -22.50 3.64
N ALA A 448 12.63 -22.85 2.56
CA ALA A 448 11.96 -24.14 2.45
C ALA A 448 12.96 -25.30 2.53
N LYS A 449 14.12 -25.21 1.85
CA LYS A 449 15.19 -26.21 1.94
C LYS A 449 15.72 -26.37 3.37
N LEU A 450 16.12 -25.27 4.01
CA LEU A 450 16.69 -25.29 5.36
C LEU A 450 15.70 -25.91 6.36
N THR A 451 14.44 -25.46 6.34
CA THR A 451 13.45 -25.83 7.35
C THR A 451 12.82 -27.21 7.15
N THR A 452 13.06 -27.86 6.00
CA THR A 452 12.65 -29.25 5.73
C THR A 452 13.79 -30.25 5.75
N THR A 453 15.05 -29.79 5.74
CA THR A 453 16.23 -30.68 5.74
C THR A 453 16.58 -31.08 7.18
N ALA A 454 16.64 -32.38 7.45
CA ALA A 454 17.13 -32.89 8.74
C ALA A 454 18.61 -32.54 8.92
N LEU A 455 18.96 -32.07 10.13
CA LEU A 455 20.34 -31.76 10.46
C LEU A 455 21.07 -33.08 10.79
N THR A 456 22.24 -33.28 10.18
CA THR A 456 23.12 -34.42 10.42
C THR A 456 24.58 -33.93 10.52
N PRO A 457 25.50 -34.70 11.11
CA PRO A 457 26.91 -34.31 11.15
C PRO A 457 27.50 -34.04 9.76
N ALA A 458 27.09 -34.81 8.74
CA ALA A 458 27.59 -34.69 7.38
C ALA A 458 27.16 -33.41 6.66
N ASN A 459 25.98 -32.86 7.00
CA ASN A 459 25.46 -31.64 6.37
C ASN A 459 25.52 -30.40 7.28
N ALA A 460 26.03 -30.53 8.50
CA ALA A 460 26.04 -29.47 9.51
C ALA A 460 26.70 -28.18 9.01
N ALA A 461 27.87 -28.26 8.36
CA ALA A 461 28.58 -27.09 7.83
C ALA A 461 27.74 -26.33 6.79
N GLN A 462 27.09 -27.06 5.88
CA GLN A 462 26.25 -26.47 4.84
C GLN A 462 24.99 -25.83 5.42
N LEU A 463 24.27 -26.52 6.31
CA LEU A 463 23.07 -25.96 6.96
C LEU A 463 23.41 -24.76 7.83
N HIS A 464 24.55 -24.78 8.51
CA HIS A 464 25.01 -23.66 9.31
C HIS A 464 25.20 -22.40 8.47
N GLN A 465 25.93 -22.50 7.36
CA GLN A 465 26.14 -21.37 6.44
C GLN A 465 24.82 -20.88 5.83
N GLN A 466 23.91 -21.79 5.46
CA GLN A 466 22.59 -21.42 4.94
C GLN A 466 21.74 -20.72 5.99
N ALA A 467 21.76 -21.19 7.25
CA ALA A 467 21.02 -20.57 8.34
C ALA A 467 21.55 -19.17 8.67
N LEU A 468 22.87 -18.97 8.66
CA LEU A 468 23.49 -17.64 8.80
C LEU A 468 22.98 -16.68 7.72
N ALA A 469 23.01 -17.09 6.45
CA ALA A 469 22.54 -16.25 5.36
C ALA A 469 21.02 -15.96 5.46
N LEU A 470 20.23 -16.93 5.90
CA LEU A 470 18.78 -16.78 6.03
C LEU A 470 18.32 -15.92 7.21
N LEU A 471 19.19 -15.65 8.20
CA LEU A 471 18.88 -14.67 9.24
C LEU A 471 18.65 -13.26 8.67
N HIS A 472 19.24 -12.94 7.52
CA HIS A 472 19.07 -11.68 6.79
C HIS A 472 17.76 -11.61 6.00
N PHE A 473 16.98 -12.70 5.95
CA PHE A 473 15.72 -12.78 5.23
C PHE A 473 14.53 -13.08 6.15
N SER A 474 14.72 -13.99 7.11
CA SER A 474 13.70 -14.35 8.11
C SER A 474 14.38 -14.86 9.38
N PRO A 475 14.70 -13.98 10.35
CA PRO A 475 15.27 -14.37 11.64
C PRO A 475 14.19 -14.94 12.56
N GLU A 476 13.61 -16.07 12.15
CA GLU A 476 12.53 -16.75 12.87
C GLU A 476 13.03 -18.03 13.57
N PRO A 477 12.30 -18.55 14.58
CA PRO A 477 12.69 -19.70 15.39
C PRO A 477 13.25 -20.88 14.58
N ARG A 478 12.57 -21.26 13.49
CA ARG A 478 12.96 -22.41 12.66
C ARG A 478 14.33 -22.25 11.97
N VAL A 479 14.76 -21.02 11.70
CA VAL A 479 16.09 -20.72 11.14
C VAL A 479 17.12 -20.67 12.26
N ILE A 480 16.77 -20.04 13.38
CA ILE A 480 17.65 -19.85 14.54
C ILE A 480 17.99 -21.19 15.21
N ASP A 481 17.01 -22.09 15.36
CA ASP A 481 17.23 -23.45 15.87
C ASP A 481 18.25 -24.20 15.02
N LYS A 482 18.06 -24.21 13.69
CA LYS A 482 18.99 -24.84 12.75
C LYS A 482 20.39 -24.23 12.83
N LEU A 483 20.49 -22.92 13.01
CA LEU A 483 21.75 -22.23 13.17
C LEU A 483 22.49 -22.67 14.44
N ILE A 484 21.80 -22.69 15.58
CA ILE A 484 22.37 -23.04 16.88
C ILE A 484 22.75 -24.53 16.90
N ASP A 485 21.85 -25.42 16.48
CA ASP A 485 22.08 -26.87 16.50
C ASP A 485 23.24 -27.26 15.57
N SER A 486 23.32 -26.66 14.38
CA SER A 486 24.43 -26.91 13.46
C SER A 486 25.75 -26.35 14.00
N ALA A 487 25.74 -25.18 14.66
CA ALA A 487 26.92 -24.64 15.33
C ALA A 487 27.42 -25.58 16.45
N MET A 488 26.49 -26.14 17.23
CA MET A 488 26.82 -27.11 18.29
C MET A 488 27.46 -28.39 17.72
N LEU A 489 26.94 -28.94 16.62
CA LEU A 489 27.53 -30.11 15.96
C LEU A 489 28.93 -29.85 15.38
N LEU A 490 29.20 -28.61 14.97
CA LEU A 490 30.49 -28.19 14.44
C LEU A 490 31.51 -27.80 15.53
N GLY A 491 31.10 -27.80 16.81
CA GLY A 491 31.94 -27.35 17.91
C GLY A 491 32.08 -25.83 18.03
N HIS A 492 31.24 -25.05 17.34
CA HIS A 492 31.22 -23.58 17.40
C HIS A 492 30.43 -23.09 18.62
N PHE A 493 30.84 -23.49 19.83
CA PHE A 493 30.06 -23.27 21.05
C PHE A 493 29.84 -21.79 21.39
N GLU A 494 30.84 -20.92 21.17
CA GLU A 494 30.71 -19.48 21.42
C GLU A 494 29.66 -18.84 20.50
N GLN A 495 29.65 -19.23 19.23
CA GLN A 495 28.68 -18.75 18.26
C GLN A 495 27.27 -19.25 18.60
N ALA A 496 27.13 -20.51 18.99
CA ALA A 496 25.86 -21.06 19.45
C ALA A 496 25.33 -20.27 20.66
N GLN A 497 26.17 -19.96 21.65
CA GLN A 497 25.78 -19.15 22.81
C GLN A 497 25.41 -17.71 22.43
N PHE A 498 26.17 -17.10 21.52
CA PHE A 498 25.89 -15.76 21.00
C PHE A 498 24.48 -15.67 20.40
N TYR A 499 24.05 -16.66 19.62
CA TYR A 499 22.70 -16.70 19.05
C TYR A 499 21.64 -17.14 20.05
N ARG A 500 21.93 -18.06 20.99
CA ARG A 500 20.98 -18.47 22.05
C ARG A 500 20.51 -17.30 22.91
N LEU A 501 21.42 -16.40 23.30
CA LEU A 501 21.07 -15.22 24.08
C LEU A 501 20.07 -14.32 23.34
N ARG A 502 20.30 -14.09 22.04
CA ARG A 502 19.42 -13.29 21.18
C ARG A 502 18.11 -13.99 20.89
N TYR A 503 18.14 -15.31 20.71
CA TYR A 503 16.96 -16.12 20.51
C TYR A 503 16.00 -16.03 21.69
N ARG A 504 16.52 -16.20 22.92
CA ARG A 504 15.73 -16.04 24.14
C ARG A 504 15.15 -14.64 24.29
N ALA A 505 15.91 -13.60 23.93
CA ALA A 505 15.44 -12.22 24.00
C ALA A 505 14.34 -11.92 22.95
N ALA A 506 14.44 -12.50 21.75
CA ALA A 506 13.50 -12.26 20.66
C ALA A 506 12.24 -13.13 20.75
N PHE A 507 12.37 -14.37 21.22
CA PHE A 507 11.31 -15.37 21.23
C PHE A 507 11.30 -16.15 22.57
N PRO A 508 10.95 -15.48 23.69
CA PRO A 508 11.04 -16.08 25.02
C PRO A 508 10.17 -17.35 25.20
N GLU A 509 9.04 -17.43 24.50
CA GLU A 509 8.12 -18.58 24.57
C GLU A 509 8.55 -19.76 23.68
N SER A 510 9.36 -19.51 22.64
CA SER A 510 9.79 -20.54 21.67
C SER A 510 11.19 -21.06 21.94
N ALA A 511 11.99 -20.35 22.72
CA ALA A 511 13.36 -20.74 23.02
C ALA A 511 13.39 -22.01 23.92
N PRO A 512 14.10 -23.08 23.53
CA PRO A 512 14.18 -24.29 24.35
C PRO A 512 14.93 -24.02 25.66
N GLY A 513 14.25 -24.26 26.78
CA GLY A 513 14.77 -24.20 28.15
C GLY A 513 14.85 -22.80 28.73
N GLY A 514 13.81 -22.43 29.49
CA GLY A 514 13.93 -21.61 30.70
C GLY A 514 14.53 -22.43 31.83
#